data_AF-A0A762PJH6-F1
#
_entry.id   AF-A0A762PJH6-F1
#
_cell.length_a   1.000
_cell.length_b   1.000
_cell.length_c   1.000
_cell.angle_alpha   90.00
_cell.angle_beta   90.00
_cell.angle_gamma   90.00
#
_symmetry.space_group_name_H-M   'P 1'
#
loop_
_entity.id
_entity.type
_entity.pdbx_description
1 polymer ?
#
loop_
_entity_poly.entity_id
_entity_poly.type
_entity_poly.pdbx_seq_one_letter_code
_entity_poly.pdbx_strand_id
1 'polypeptide(L)'
;NNVSVGFDGANIIVRDINYSGRDDVSASVTMELVIFNNTAPVAGDGITMTNSAGQVTFSTVKRPFVYDQQLTVTDNNQYIGDKYCQIVFTGAQSRRVDGYFNIRKKGVVMSGGSIRSAYNQVVGNYNDNRFDMTFNQNINMPILVLPDMY
;
A
#
# COMPACT_ATOMS: atom_id res chain seq x y z
N ASN A 1 -5.63 -9.18 13.56
CA ASN A 1 -4.89 -7.97 13.95
C ASN A 1 -5.20 -6.85 12.98
N ASN A 2 -5.57 -5.69 13.50
CA ASN A 2 -5.87 -4.49 12.72
C ASN A 2 -4.56 -3.71 12.52
N VAL A 3 -3.82 -4.05 11.47
CA VAL A 3 -2.48 -3.49 11.18
C VAL A 3 -2.55 -2.67 9.90
N SER A 4 -1.92 -1.50 9.92
CA SER A 4 -1.70 -0.71 8.71
C SER A 4 -0.27 -0.90 8.22
N VAL A 5 -0.12 -1.02 6.91
CA VAL A 5 1.15 -1.17 6.21
C VAL A 5 1.32 -0.04 5.20
N GLY A 6 2.47 0.63 5.23
CA GLY A 6 2.86 1.64 4.25
C GLY A 6 4.26 1.38 3.72
N PHE A 7 4.63 2.03 2.62
CA PHE A 7 5.97 1.98 2.05
C PHE A 7 6.44 3.40 1.75
N ASP A 8 7.63 3.76 2.25
CA ASP A 8 8.20 5.11 2.09
C ASP A 8 9.19 5.24 0.91
N GLY A 9 9.41 4.15 0.16
CA GLY A 9 10.42 4.07 -0.89
C GLY A 9 11.68 3.28 -0.48
N ALA A 10 11.88 3.05 0.81
CA ALA A 10 13.00 2.27 1.35
C ALA A 10 12.56 1.21 2.36
N ASN A 11 11.56 1.51 3.18
CA ASN A 11 11.12 0.68 4.31
C ASN A 11 9.62 0.38 4.23
N ILE A 12 9.27 -0.85 4.61
CA ILE A 12 7.89 -1.22 4.92
C ILE A 12 7.59 -0.79 6.37
N ILE A 13 6.61 0.08 6.54
CA ILE A 13 6.22 0.66 7.83
C ILE A 13 4.92 0.02 8.31
N VAL A 14 5.02 -0.72 9.41
CA VAL A 14 3.92 -1.53 9.97
C VAL A 14 3.51 -0.95 11.32
N ARG A 15 2.24 -0.59 11.49
CA ARG A 15 1.71 0.10 12.69
C ARG A 15 0.39 -0.48 13.18
N ASP A 16 0.23 -0.51 14.49
CA ASP A 16 -1.05 -0.86 15.14
C ASP A 16 -2.03 0.30 15.02
N ILE A 17 -3.19 0.06 14.40
CA ILE A 17 -4.20 1.10 14.19
C ILE A 17 -5.15 1.24 15.40
N ASN A 18 -5.12 0.29 16.33
CA ASN A 18 -5.94 0.34 17.54
C ASN A 18 -5.29 1.24 18.61
N TYR A 19 -4.00 1.52 18.48
CA TYR A 19 -3.29 2.40 19.39
C TYR A 19 -3.88 3.83 19.37
N SER A 20 -4.09 4.40 20.55
CA SER A 20 -4.81 5.67 20.73
C SER A 20 -3.95 6.84 21.22
N GLY A 21 -2.65 6.61 21.46
CA GLY A 21 -1.73 7.65 21.93
C GLY A 21 -1.34 8.67 20.85
N ARG A 22 -0.43 9.57 21.23
CA ARG A 22 0.06 10.67 20.38
C ARG A 22 1.21 10.25 19.45
N ASP A 23 1.83 9.13 19.73
CA ASP A 23 2.90 8.48 18.98
C ASP A 23 2.36 7.32 18.12
N ASP A 24 3.25 6.53 17.54
CA ASP A 24 2.90 5.30 16.86
C ASP A 24 3.57 4.08 17.50
N VAL A 25 2.85 2.97 17.50
CA VAL A 25 3.34 1.69 18.00
C VAL A 25 3.60 0.77 16.83
N SER A 26 4.82 0.24 16.77
CA SER A 26 5.19 -0.76 15.77
C SER A 26 4.36 -2.02 15.94
N ALA A 27 3.94 -2.61 14.82
CA ALA A 27 3.25 -3.89 14.79
C ALA A 27 3.96 -4.86 13.85
N SER A 28 3.55 -6.13 13.90
CA SER A 28 4.05 -7.18 13.02
C SER A 28 2.90 -7.82 12.25
N VAL A 29 3.17 -8.17 11.00
CA VAL A 29 2.25 -8.93 10.14
C VAL A 29 3.08 -9.84 9.23
N THR A 30 2.56 -11.03 8.94
CA THR A 30 3.10 -11.90 7.90
C THR A 30 2.39 -11.59 6.60
N MET A 31 3.15 -11.35 5.53
CA MET A 31 2.60 -11.00 4.21
C MET A 31 3.31 -11.80 3.13
N GLU A 32 2.56 -12.16 2.09
CA GLU A 32 3.11 -12.61 0.82
C GLU A 32 3.44 -11.38 -0.03
N LEU A 33 4.65 -11.33 -0.57
CA LEU A 33 5.17 -10.19 -1.32
C LEU A 33 5.55 -10.62 -2.73
N VAL A 34 5.03 -9.88 -3.70
CA VAL A 34 5.46 -9.98 -5.11
C VAL A 34 6.38 -8.81 -5.41
N ILE A 35 7.62 -9.10 -5.80
CA ILE A 35 8.63 -8.10 -6.14
C ILE A 35 8.96 -8.21 -7.62
N PHE A 36 8.81 -7.11 -8.35
CA PHE A 36 9.10 -7.05 -9.78
C PHE A 36 10.56 -6.69 -10.02
N ASN A 37 11.24 -7.47 -10.86
CA ASN A 37 12.61 -7.21 -11.28
C ASN A 37 12.61 -6.61 -12.69
N ASN A 38 13.33 -5.49 -12.87
CA ASN A 38 13.46 -4.81 -14.15
C ASN A 38 14.64 -5.38 -14.99
N THR A 39 14.73 -6.70 -15.10
CA THR A 39 15.69 -7.37 -15.98
C THR A 39 15.01 -7.76 -17.28
N ALA A 40 15.73 -7.61 -18.39
CA ALA A 40 15.23 -8.06 -19.69
C ALA A 40 14.81 -9.55 -19.63
N PRO A 41 13.66 -9.91 -20.21
CA PRO A 41 13.24 -11.29 -20.27
C PRO A 41 14.24 -12.14 -21.08
N VAL A 42 14.28 -13.44 -20.80
CA VAL A 42 15.14 -14.40 -21.50
C VAL A 42 14.25 -15.24 -22.42
N ALA A 43 14.71 -15.47 -23.65
CA ALA A 43 14.03 -16.37 -24.58
C ALA A 43 14.02 -17.82 -24.06
N GLY A 44 13.02 -18.59 -24.45
CA GLY A 44 12.91 -20.01 -24.13
C GLY A 44 11.53 -20.55 -24.47
N ASP A 45 11.21 -21.71 -23.90
CA ASP A 45 9.97 -22.44 -24.20
C ASP A 45 8.72 -21.59 -23.88
N GLY A 46 7.80 -21.55 -24.85
CA GLY A 46 6.57 -20.76 -24.78
C GLY A 46 6.55 -19.59 -25.77
N ILE A 47 5.90 -18.48 -25.39
CA ILE A 47 5.77 -17.29 -26.23
C ILE A 47 6.94 -16.36 -25.94
N THR A 48 7.72 -16.06 -26.97
CA THR A 48 8.81 -15.07 -26.95
C THR A 48 8.55 -14.01 -28.01
N MET A 49 8.62 -12.73 -27.64
CA MET A 49 8.57 -11.62 -28.59
C MET A 49 9.91 -10.88 -28.59
N THR A 50 10.37 -10.50 -29.78
CA THR A 50 11.61 -9.74 -29.96
C THR A 50 11.32 -8.43 -30.70
N ASN A 51 12.09 -7.39 -30.39
CA ASN A 51 12.08 -6.16 -31.18
C ASN A 51 12.97 -6.28 -32.42
N SER A 52 12.97 -5.25 -33.28
CA SER A 52 13.79 -5.19 -34.50
C SER A 52 15.31 -5.25 -34.25
N ALA A 53 15.75 -4.98 -33.01
CA ALA A 53 17.15 -5.08 -32.59
C ALA A 53 17.51 -6.48 -32.03
N GLY A 54 16.58 -7.44 -32.05
CA GLY A 54 16.78 -8.81 -31.55
C GLY A 54 16.70 -8.95 -30.03
N GLN A 55 16.30 -7.91 -29.30
CA GLN A 55 16.13 -7.97 -27.85
C GLN A 55 14.79 -8.63 -27.51
N VAL A 56 14.79 -9.52 -26.52
CA VAL A 56 13.56 -10.12 -26.00
C VAL A 56 12.79 -9.07 -25.21
N THR A 57 11.57 -8.76 -25.65
CA THR A 57 10.69 -7.77 -25.03
C THR A 57 9.57 -8.39 -24.22
N PHE A 58 9.26 -9.66 -24.48
CA PHE A 58 8.28 -10.45 -23.74
C PHE A 58 8.69 -11.93 -23.80
N SER A 59 8.54 -12.64 -22.68
CA SER A 59 8.77 -14.08 -22.60
C SER A 59 7.87 -14.69 -21.54
N THR A 60 7.28 -15.84 -21.83
CA THR A 60 6.51 -16.64 -20.85
C THR A 60 7.38 -17.64 -20.07
N VAL A 61 8.70 -17.67 -20.31
CA VAL A 61 9.64 -18.52 -19.56
C VAL A 61 9.56 -18.23 -18.06
N LYS A 62 9.32 -16.97 -17.70
CA LYS A 62 8.89 -16.56 -16.37
C LYS A 62 7.45 -16.05 -16.46
N ARG A 63 6.69 -16.18 -15.38
CA ARG A 63 5.30 -15.73 -15.36
C ARG A 63 5.22 -14.21 -15.67
N PRO A 64 4.43 -13.80 -16.68
CA PRO A 64 4.25 -12.40 -16.99
C PRO A 64 3.49 -11.68 -15.88
N PHE A 65 3.74 -10.38 -15.73
CA PHE A 65 2.95 -9.52 -14.86
C PHE A 65 1.52 -9.44 -15.39
N VAL A 66 0.56 -9.90 -14.58
CA VAL A 66 -0.87 -9.79 -14.90
C VAL A 66 -1.46 -8.69 -14.06
N TYR A 67 -2.01 -7.67 -14.73
CA TYR A 67 -2.76 -6.60 -14.11
C TYR A 67 -4.26 -6.92 -14.18
N ASP A 68 -4.97 -6.71 -13.07
CA ASP A 68 -6.42 -6.91 -13.00
C ASP A 68 -7.15 -5.56 -12.99
N GLN A 69 -6.94 -4.73 -11.95
CA GLN A 69 -7.63 -3.45 -11.84
C GLN A 69 -6.85 -2.38 -11.08
N GLN A 70 -7.29 -1.14 -11.24
CA GLN A 70 -6.90 0.02 -10.46
C GLN A 70 -7.99 0.30 -9.43
N LEU A 71 -7.58 0.65 -8.21
CA LEU A 71 -8.50 0.91 -7.12
C LEU A 71 -8.09 2.18 -6.37
N THR A 72 -8.96 3.18 -6.34
CA THR A 72 -8.79 4.33 -5.44
C THR A 72 -9.18 3.88 -4.03
N VAL A 73 -8.20 3.90 -3.11
CA VAL A 73 -8.39 3.42 -1.74
C VAL A 73 -9.17 4.45 -0.93
N THR A 74 -10.16 3.97 -0.19
CA THR A 74 -11.02 4.77 0.70
C THR A 74 -10.90 4.31 2.14
N ASP A 75 -11.60 4.97 3.06
CA ASP A 75 -11.61 4.58 4.48
C ASP A 75 -12.53 3.39 4.76
N ASN A 76 -13.38 3.07 3.79
CA ASN A 76 -14.30 1.95 3.84
C ASN A 76 -13.65 0.70 3.25
N ASN A 77 -14.05 -0.46 3.77
CA ASN A 77 -13.62 -1.74 3.23
C ASN A 77 -14.06 -1.88 1.77
N GLN A 78 -13.09 -2.11 0.88
CA GLN A 78 -13.28 -2.39 -0.54
C GLN A 78 -12.82 -3.83 -0.80
N TYR A 79 -13.76 -4.71 -1.16
CA TYR A 79 -13.46 -6.12 -1.38
C TYR A 79 -12.67 -6.32 -2.68
N ILE A 80 -11.54 -7.01 -2.58
CA ILE A 80 -10.69 -7.43 -3.71
C ILE A 80 -10.53 -8.95 -3.78
N GLY A 81 -11.04 -9.71 -2.80
CA GLY A 81 -10.86 -11.16 -2.71
C GLY A 81 -9.43 -11.55 -2.35
N ASP A 82 -8.94 -12.64 -2.93
CA ASP A 82 -7.59 -13.19 -2.69
C ASP A 82 -6.51 -12.51 -3.55
N LYS A 83 -6.80 -11.31 -4.05
CA LYS A 83 -5.91 -10.53 -4.91
C LYS A 83 -4.84 -9.82 -4.09
N TYR A 84 -3.69 -9.57 -4.71
CA TYR A 84 -2.64 -8.73 -4.15
C TYR A 84 -2.95 -7.25 -4.36
N CYS A 85 -2.47 -6.40 -3.45
CA CYS A 85 -2.56 -4.94 -3.60
C CYS A 85 -1.18 -4.29 -3.41
N GLN A 86 -0.98 -3.15 -4.06
CA GLN A 86 0.25 -2.38 -3.91
C GLN A 86 0.41 -1.83 -2.48
N ILE A 87 1.60 -2.00 -1.90
CA ILE A 87 1.94 -1.38 -0.60
C ILE A 87 2.40 0.06 -0.85
N VAL A 88 1.62 1.02 -0.34
CA VAL A 88 1.90 2.46 -0.45
C VAL A 88 1.35 3.19 0.78
N PHE A 89 1.77 4.44 0.99
CA PHE A 89 0.97 5.36 1.79
C PHE A 89 -0.21 5.87 0.96
N THR A 90 -1.40 5.82 1.55
CA THR A 90 -2.70 6.07 0.91
C THR A 90 -3.27 7.45 1.25
N GLY A 91 -2.57 8.27 2.01
CA GLY A 91 -3.03 9.60 2.38
C GLY A 91 -2.45 10.13 3.68
N ALA A 92 -3.12 11.12 4.24
CA ALA A 92 -2.80 11.71 5.53
C ALA A 92 -4.08 12.12 6.26
N GLN A 93 -4.03 12.07 7.58
CA GLN A 93 -5.10 12.57 8.43
C GLN A 93 -4.57 13.11 9.73
N SER A 94 -5.32 14.02 10.33
CA SER A 94 -5.11 14.46 11.70
C SER A 94 -6.01 13.66 12.65
N ARG A 95 -5.50 13.37 13.84
CA ARG A 95 -6.31 12.89 14.96
C ARG A 95 -6.07 13.78 16.16
N ARG A 96 -7.13 14.28 16.79
CA ARG A 96 -7.02 15.02 18.05
C ARG A 96 -6.88 14.02 19.21
N VAL A 97 -5.79 14.14 19.97
CA VAL A 97 -5.47 13.29 21.13
C VAL A 97 -4.86 14.17 22.21
N ASP A 98 -5.48 14.20 23.40
CA ASP A 98 -4.98 14.90 24.60
C ASP A 98 -4.55 16.37 24.39
N GLY A 99 -5.32 17.13 23.62
CA GLY A 99 -5.02 18.54 23.34
C GLY A 99 -3.95 18.77 22.26
N TYR A 100 -3.66 17.74 21.45
CA TYR A 100 -2.76 17.83 20.31
C TYR A 100 -3.44 17.33 19.04
N PHE A 101 -3.15 17.98 17.93
CA PHE A 101 -3.41 17.45 16.59
C PHE A 101 -2.21 16.63 16.13
N ASN A 102 -2.43 15.34 16.05
CA ASN A 102 -1.45 14.38 15.61
C ASN A 102 -1.65 14.07 14.13
N ILE A 103 -0.71 14.49 13.29
CA ILE A 103 -0.73 14.27 11.86
C ILE A 103 -0.11 12.91 11.56
N ARG A 104 -0.85 12.07 10.85
CA ARG A 104 -0.44 10.72 10.49
C ARG A 104 -0.52 10.51 8.99
N LYS A 105 0.46 9.80 8.44
CA LYS A 105 0.29 9.14 7.14
C LYS A 105 -0.76 8.03 7.29
N LYS A 106 -1.41 7.71 6.19
CA LYS A 106 -2.34 6.59 6.08
C LYS A 106 -1.69 5.49 5.25
N GLY A 107 -1.88 4.24 5.65
CA GLY A 107 -1.42 3.07 4.91
C GLY A 107 -2.58 2.13 4.60
N VAL A 108 -2.27 1.03 3.93
CA VAL A 108 -3.21 -0.02 3.57
C VAL A 108 -3.46 -0.92 4.78
N VAL A 109 -4.73 -1.24 5.03
CA VAL A 109 -5.16 -2.33 5.92
C VAL A 109 -5.83 -3.37 5.05
N MET A 110 -5.38 -4.62 5.14
CA MET A 110 -6.03 -5.75 4.47
C MET A 110 -6.57 -6.74 5.50
N SER A 111 -7.83 -7.13 5.35
CA SER A 111 -8.49 -8.11 6.23
C SER A 111 -9.69 -8.73 5.51
N GLY A 112 -9.78 -10.07 5.52
CA GLY A 112 -10.91 -10.80 4.94
C GLY A 112 -11.16 -10.48 3.47
N GLY A 113 -10.08 -10.41 2.67
CA GLY A 113 -10.15 -10.07 1.24
C GLY A 113 -10.57 -8.62 0.94
N SER A 114 -10.66 -7.76 1.96
CA SER A 114 -10.97 -6.34 1.79
C SER A 114 -9.78 -5.47 2.14
N ILE A 115 -9.64 -4.35 1.43
CA ILE A 115 -8.65 -3.32 1.72
C ILE A 115 -9.29 -1.99 2.08
N ARG A 116 -8.61 -1.18 2.87
CA ARG A 116 -8.96 0.21 3.15
C ARG A 116 -7.75 1.03 3.60
N SER A 117 -7.92 2.34 3.62
CA SER A 117 -6.99 3.33 4.16
C SER A 117 -7.20 3.47 5.67
N ALA A 118 -6.13 3.47 6.46
CA ALA A 118 -6.20 3.71 7.90
C ALA A 118 -4.95 4.39 8.45
N TYR A 119 -5.01 4.81 9.72
CA TYR A 119 -3.87 5.42 10.43
C TYR A 119 -2.61 4.55 10.34
N ASN A 120 -1.47 5.20 10.12
CA ASN A 120 -0.16 4.58 10.17
C ASN A 120 0.79 5.51 10.96
N GLN A 121 1.95 5.82 10.39
CA GLN A 121 3.04 6.59 10.97
C GLN A 121 2.67 8.04 11.34
N VAL A 122 3.10 8.48 12.52
CA VAL A 122 3.05 9.89 12.96
C VAL A 122 4.13 10.70 12.25
N VAL A 123 3.76 11.87 11.73
CA VAL A 123 4.68 12.81 11.07
C VAL A 123 4.64 14.23 11.64
N GLY A 124 3.70 14.50 12.55
CA GLY A 124 3.61 15.79 13.22
C GLY A 124 2.74 15.72 14.46
N ASN A 125 3.07 16.52 15.47
CA ASN A 125 2.32 16.60 16.72
C ASN A 125 2.28 18.06 17.19
N TYR A 126 1.12 18.70 17.06
CA TYR A 126 0.97 20.14 17.28
C TYR A 126 -0.05 20.39 18.38
N ASN A 127 0.26 21.31 19.30
CA ASN A 127 -0.69 21.70 20.33
C ASN A 127 -1.94 22.36 19.71
N ASP A 128 -3.10 22.10 20.28
CA ASP A 128 -4.39 22.54 19.76
C ASP A 128 -4.73 24.02 20.00
N ASN A 129 -3.72 24.90 19.97
CA ASN A 129 -3.71 26.33 20.34
C ASN A 129 -4.72 27.20 19.59
N ARG A 130 -6.01 26.91 19.75
CA ARG A 130 -7.20 27.52 19.14
C ARG A 130 -7.26 27.49 17.61
N PHE A 131 -6.52 26.60 16.96
CA PHE A 131 -6.62 26.34 15.52
C PHE A 131 -7.08 24.91 15.26
N ASP A 132 -8.04 24.74 14.35
CA ASP A 132 -8.53 23.42 13.95
C ASP A 132 -7.67 22.88 12.81
N MET A 133 -6.99 21.77 13.06
CA MET A 133 -6.19 21.05 12.07
C MET A 133 -6.88 19.76 11.63
N THR A 134 -8.20 19.65 11.79
CA THR A 134 -8.96 18.45 11.42
C THR A 134 -8.99 18.26 9.92
N PHE A 135 -8.38 17.18 9.44
CA PHE A 135 -8.53 16.71 8.07
C PHE A 135 -8.40 15.19 8.00
N ASN A 136 -9.00 14.64 6.96
CA ASN A 136 -8.85 13.24 6.59
C ASN A 136 -8.85 13.13 5.07
N GLN A 137 -7.69 12.88 4.49
CA GLN A 137 -7.50 12.90 3.05
C GLN A 137 -6.85 11.60 2.59
N ASN A 138 -7.52 10.90 1.68
CA ASN A 138 -6.89 9.87 0.86
C ASN A 138 -6.30 10.52 -0.39
N ILE A 139 -5.15 10.03 -0.84
CA ILE A 139 -4.65 10.43 -2.17
C ILE A 139 -5.55 9.81 -3.23
N ASN A 140 -5.82 10.56 -4.30
CA ASN A 140 -6.64 10.07 -5.41
C ASN A 140 -5.85 9.20 -6.41
N MET A 141 -4.60 8.86 -6.07
CA MET A 141 -3.79 7.96 -6.89
C MET A 141 -4.33 6.54 -6.71
N PRO A 142 -4.81 5.89 -7.80
CA PRO A 142 -5.25 4.51 -7.70
C PRO A 142 -4.06 3.61 -7.42
N ILE A 143 -4.26 2.59 -6.60
CA ILE A 143 -3.29 1.51 -6.40
C ILE A 143 -3.58 0.38 -7.37
N LEU A 144 -2.54 -0.43 -7.65
CA LEU A 144 -2.67 -1.63 -8.47
C LEU A 144 -3.20 -2.79 -7.63
N VAL A 145 -4.14 -3.54 -8.21
CA VAL A 145 -4.62 -4.83 -7.71
C VAL A 145 -4.24 -5.90 -8.73
N LEU A 146 -3.65 -6.98 -8.25
CA LEU A 146 -3.14 -8.08 -9.08
C LEU A 146 -3.88 -9.37 -8.72
N PRO A 147 -4.21 -10.22 -9.70
CA PRO A 147 -4.82 -11.51 -9.40
C PRO A 147 -3.87 -12.40 -8.59
N ASP A 148 -4.42 -13.42 -7.94
CA ASP A 148 -3.60 -14.41 -7.26
C ASP A 148 -2.63 -15.09 -8.24
N MET A 149 -1.37 -15.21 -7.84
CA MET A 149 -0.30 -15.75 -8.63
C MET A 149 0.07 -17.15 -8.11
N TYR A 150 -0.71 -18.15 -8.51
CA TYR A 150 -0.51 -19.59 -8.18
C TYR A 150 0.87 -20.18 -8.48
#